data_AF-A0A3M2SS75-F1
#
_entry.id   AF-A0A3M2SS75-F1
#
_cell.length_a   1.000
_cell.length_b   1.000
_cell.length_c   1.000
_cell.angle_alpha   90.00
_cell.angle_beta   90.00
_cell.angle_gamma   90.00
#
_symmetry.space_group_name_H-M   'P 1'
#
loop_
_entity.id
_entity.type
_entity.pdbx_description
1 polymer ?
#
loop_
_entity_poly.entity_id
_entity_poly.type
_entity_poly.pdbx_seq_one_letter_code
_entity_poly.pdbx_strand_id
1 'polypeptide(L)' 'METHAAQMRDAVKTETGIPTCVGIAPTKTLAKLANYAAKKNPIFSGVCNLMKED' A
#
# COMPACT_ATOMS: atom_id res chain seq x y z
N MET A 1 3.11 -5.46 -8.88
CA MET A 1 3.53 -4.38 -7.96
C MET A 1 3.16 -4.68 -6.50
N GLU A 2 2.06 -5.39 -6.24
CA GLU A 2 1.59 -5.67 -4.88
C GLU A 2 2.55 -6.55 -4.06
N THR A 3 3.18 -7.56 -4.66
CA THR A 3 4.21 -8.38 -3.99
C THR A 3 5.37 -7.54 -3.47
N HIS A 4 5.86 -6.61 -4.30
CA HIS A 4 6.94 -5.71 -3.92
C HIS A 4 6.51 -4.74 -2.79
N ALA A 5 5.26 -4.25 -2.85
CA ALA A 5 4.70 -3.43 -1.78
C ALA A 5 4.56 -4.20 -0.46
N ALA A 6 4.15 -5.47 -0.50
CA ALA A 6 4.10 -6.33 0.67
C ALA A 6 5.49 -6.55 1.29
N GLN A 7 6.50 -6.82 0.45
CA GLN A 7 7.89 -6.96 0.89
C GLN A 7 8.44 -5.68 1.52
N MET A 8 8.18 -4.51 0.92
CA MET A 8 8.60 -3.23 1.51
C MET A 8 7.98 -3.00 2.89
N ARG A 9 6.70 -3.34 3.06
CA ARG A 9 6.03 -3.20 4.37
C ARG A 9 6.60 -4.15 5.41
N ASP A 10 6.89 -5.38 5.02
CA ASP A 10 7.52 -6.37 5.89
C ASP A 10 8.93 -5.91 6.31
N ALA A 11 9.73 -5.42 5.37
CA ALA A 11 11.05 -4.86 5.66
C ALA A 11 10.95 -3.69 6.65
N VAL A 12 10.08 -2.70 6.40
CA VAL A 12 9.91 -1.57 7.32
C VAL A 12 9.48 -2.03 8.71
N LYS A 13 8.55 -2.99 8.78
CA LYS A 13 8.08 -3.55 10.05
C LYS A 13 9.21 -4.29 10.78
N THR A 14 10.02 -5.06 10.08
CA THR A 14 11.14 -5.81 10.66
C THR A 14 12.23 -4.89 11.17
N GLU A 15 12.63 -3.90 10.38
CA GLU A 15 13.75 -3.01 10.72
C GLU A 15 13.39 -1.96 11.76
N THR A 16 12.13 -1.48 11.78
CA THR A 16 11.72 -0.34 12.62
C THR A 16 10.66 -0.67 13.67
N GLY A 17 10.00 -1.81 13.56
CA GLY A 17 8.82 -2.17 14.36
C GLY A 17 7.55 -1.41 13.98
N ILE A 18 7.59 -0.48 13.01
CA ILE A 18 6.46 0.41 12.68
C ILE A 18 5.61 -0.21 11.56
N PRO A 19 4.31 -0.41 11.76
CA PRO A 19 3.42 -0.85 10.69
C PRO A 19 3.17 0.26 9.68
N THR A 20 3.25 -0.08 8.39
CA THR A 20 3.02 0.85 7.29
C THR A 20 1.92 0.36 6.34
N CYS A 21 1.43 1.26 5.49
CA CYS A 21 0.50 0.99 4.40
C CYS A 21 1.09 1.52 3.08
N VAL A 22 0.68 0.93 1.95
CA VAL A 22 1.13 1.32 0.62
C VAL A 22 -0.09 1.51 -0.29
N GLY A 23 -0.13 2.64 -1.00
CA GLY A 23 -1.07 2.91 -2.06
C GLY A 23 -0.37 2.98 -3.41
N ILE A 24 -0.88 2.26 -4.41
CA ILE A 24 -0.32 2.17 -5.76
C ILE A 24 -1.36 2.73 -6.73
N ALA A 25 -0.97 3.71 -7.55
CA ALA A 25 -1.85 4.29 -8.57
C ALA A 25 -1.02 5.12 -9.59
N PRO A 26 -1.59 5.49 -10.75
CA PRO A 26 -0.85 6.18 -11.82
C PRO A 26 -0.48 7.64 -11.51
N THR A 27 -1.09 8.26 -10.49
CA THR A 27 -0.77 9.64 -10.08
C THR A 27 -0.59 9.74 -8.57
N LYS A 28 0.14 10.76 -8.11
CA LYS A 28 0.40 11.00 -6.67
C LYS A 28 -0.90 11.14 -5.86
N THR A 29 -1.89 11.84 -6.43
CA THR A 29 -3.20 12.05 -5.79
C THR A 29 -3.94 10.72 -5.63
N LEU A 30 -4.01 9.91 -6.69
CA LEU A 30 -4.66 8.60 -6.63
C LEU A 30 -3.91 7.62 -5.72
N ALA A 31 -2.57 7.66 -5.70
CA ALA A 31 -1.77 6.81 -4.82
C ALA A 31 -2.01 7.17 -3.35
N LYS A 32 -2.19 8.46 -3.04
CA LYS A 32 -2.56 8.91 -1.69
C LYS A 32 -3.97 8.46 -1.31
N LEU A 33 -4.92 8.49 -2.25
CA LEU A 33 -6.27 7.95 -2.07
C LEU A 33 -6.24 6.44 -1.81
N ALA A 34 -5.49 5.68 -2.62
CA ALA A 34 -5.28 4.25 -2.43
C ALA A 34 -4.69 3.95 -1.04
N ASN A 35 -3.68 4.70 -0.61
CA ASN A 35 -3.09 4.54 0.71
C ASN A 35 -4.07 4.87 1.84
N TYR A 36 -4.93 5.88 1.65
CA TYR A 36 -6.00 6.19 2.59
C TYR A 36 -6.98 5.00 2.72
N ALA A 37 -7.40 4.41 1.59
CA ALA A 37 -8.24 3.22 1.58
C ALA A 37 -7.57 2.01 2.24
N ALA A 38 -6.28 1.76 1.95
CA ALA A 38 -5.48 0.70 2.56
C ALA A 38 -5.39 0.83 4.09
N LYS A 39 -5.24 2.05 4.59
CA LYS A 39 -5.14 2.34 6.02
C LYS A 39 -6.47 2.21 6.76
N LYS A 40 -7.58 2.56 6.10
CA LYS A 40 -8.92 2.59 6.72
C LYS A 40 -9.65 1.26 6.67
N ASN A 41 -9.34 0.40 5.68
CA ASN A 41 -10.06 -0.86 5.51
C ASN A 41 -9.08 -2.04 5.64
N PRO A 42 -9.20 -2.87 6.69
CA PRO A 42 -8.29 -3.99 6.92
C PRO A 42 -8.36 -5.07 5.82
N ILE A 43 -9.42 -5.07 5.00
CA ILE A 43 -9.58 -5.95 3.83
C ILE A 43 -8.41 -5.86 2.84
N PHE A 44 -7.77 -4.69 2.75
CA PHE A 44 -6.62 -4.47 1.85
C PHE A 44 -5.31 -5.00 2.44
N SER A 45 -5.32 -5.51 3.68
CA SER A 45 -4.12 -5.98 4.37
C SER A 45 -2.96 -4.97 4.34
N GLY A 46 -3.26 -3.67 4.26
CA GLY A 46 -2.32 -2.54 4.18
C GLY A 46 -1.70 -2.27 2.80
N VAL A 47 -2.17 -2.89 1.71
CA VAL A 47 -1.79 -2.55 0.33
C VAL A 47 -3.05 -2.35 -0.52
N CYS A 48 -3.20 -1.19 -1.14
CA CYS A 48 -4.30 -0.93 -2.07
C CYS A 48 -3.73 -0.51 -3.43
N ASN A 49 -4.14 -1.23 -4.47
CA ASN A 49 -3.73 -1.00 -5.85
C ASN A 49 -4.91 -0.46 -6.67
N LEU A 50 -4.77 0.75 -7.19
CA LEU A 50 -5.74 1.43 -8.06
C LEU A 50 -5.18 1.63 -9.48
N MET A 51 -4.20 0.82 -9.88
CA MET A 51 -3.83 0.73 -11.30
C MET A 51 -5.01 0.14 -12.07
N LYS A 52 -5.35 0.72 -13.23
CA LYS A 52 -6.28 0.07 -14.16
C LYS A 52 -5.61 -1.18 -14.72
N GLU A 53 -6.35 -2.27 -14.77
CA GLU A 53 -6.09 -3.33 -15.73
C GLU A 53 -6.68 -2.87 -17.07
N ASP A 54 -5.85 -2.84 -18.11
CA ASP A 54 -6.30 -2.71 -19.51
C ASP A 54 -6.87 -4.06 -19.99
#